data_AF-A0AA90ZPF8-F1
#
_entry.id   AF-A0AA90ZPF8-F1
#
_cell.length_a   1.000
_cell.length_b   1.000
_cell.length_c   1.000
_cell.angle_alpha   90.00
_cell.angle_beta   90.00
_cell.angle_gamma   90.00
#
_symmetry.space_group_name_H-M   'P 1'
#
loop_
_entity.id
_entity.type
_entity.pdbx_description
1 polymer ?
#
loop_
_entity_poly.entity_id
_entity_poly.type
_entity_poly.pdbx_seq_one_letter_code
_entity_poly.pdbx_strand_id
1 'polypeptide(L)'
;MPYNDFCALTPEEFSHIYKAYSEERTAQYQDSWERMRMLAAITIQPYAKKGLTPHGLLPFPWEKKKPEHTKAAPAVSKEDALKRLEEVLGKVGNG
;
A
#
# COMPACT_ATOMS: atom_id res chain seq x y z
N MET A 1 9.63 3.41 -16.91
CA MET A 1 8.80 4.25 -17.79
C MET A 1 9.70 5.31 -18.41
N PRO A 2 9.74 5.44 -19.75
CA PRO A 2 10.42 6.52 -20.44
C PRO A 2 9.90 7.90 -20.01
N TYR A 3 10.74 8.94 -20.08
CA TYR A 3 10.40 10.29 -19.62
C TYR A 3 9.20 10.89 -20.38
N ASN A 4 9.15 10.73 -21.71
CA ASN A 4 8.05 11.25 -22.51
C ASN A 4 6.70 10.60 -22.16
N ASP A 5 6.69 9.30 -21.89
CA ASP A 5 5.49 8.57 -21.48
C ASP A 5 4.99 9.07 -20.12
N PHE A 6 5.91 9.37 -19.20
CA PHE A 6 5.57 9.95 -17.90
C PHE A 6 4.95 11.34 -18.04
N CYS A 7 5.54 12.21 -18.87
CA CYS A 7 5.02 13.56 -19.10
C CYS A 7 3.66 13.60 -19.81
N ALA A 8 3.32 12.54 -20.54
CA ALA A 8 2.05 12.42 -21.25
C ALA A 8 0.91 11.81 -20.39
N LEU A 9 1.20 11.33 -19.17
CA LEU A 9 0.20 10.71 -18.32
C LEU A 9 -0.90 11.70 -17.91
N THR A 10 -2.14 11.25 -18.05
CA THR A 10 -3.25 11.92 -17.38
C THR A 10 -3.19 11.67 -15.87
N PRO A 11 -3.76 12.57 -15.05
CA PRO A 11 -3.84 12.35 -13.60
C PRO A 11 -4.53 11.04 -13.20
N GLU A 12 -5.52 10.60 -14.00
CA GLU A 12 -6.23 9.33 -13.81
C GLU A 12 -5.29 8.14 -14.04
N GLU A 13 -4.56 8.12 -15.15
CA GLU A 13 -3.57 7.07 -15.44
C GLU A 13 -2.45 7.04 -14.41
N PHE A 14 -1.93 8.20 -14.01
CA PHE A 14 -0.93 8.27 -12.94
C PHE A 14 -1.46 7.70 -11.63
N SER A 15 -2.72 8.01 -11.27
CA SER A 15 -3.35 7.48 -10.05
C SER A 15 -3.48 5.96 -10.09
N HIS A 16 -3.85 5.39 -11.23
CA HIS A 16 -3.94 3.95 -11.41
C HIS A 16 -2.56 3.27 -11.31
N ILE A 17 -1.55 3.82 -11.98
CA ILE A 17 -0.17 3.32 -11.92
C ILE A 17 0.36 3.38 -10.49
N TYR A 18 0.21 4.54 -9.83
CA TYR A 18 0.65 4.72 -8.45
C TYR A 18 -0.03 3.75 -7.49
N LYS A 19 -1.35 3.56 -7.64
CA LYS A 19 -2.10 2.60 -6.85
C LYS A 19 -1.53 1.19 -7.01
N ALA A 20 -1.40 0.71 -8.26
CA ALA A 20 -0.84 -0.61 -8.54
C ALA A 20 0.56 -0.79 -7.97
N TYR A 21 1.43 0.21 -8.15
CA TYR A 21 2.78 0.21 -7.58
C TYR A 21 2.76 0.14 -6.05
N SER A 22 1.92 0.94 -5.39
CA SER A 22 1.81 0.95 -3.93
C SER A 22 1.29 -0.38 -3.38
N GLU A 23 0.33 -1.00 -4.07
CA GLU A 23 -0.22 -2.31 -3.73
C GLU A 23 0.83 -3.40 -3.89
N GLU A 24 1.59 -3.40 -4.99
CA GLU A 24 2.69 -4.35 -5.22
C GLU A 24 3.76 -4.22 -4.13
N ARG A 25 4.20 -3.00 -3.81
CA ARG A 25 5.21 -2.76 -2.76
C ARG A 25 4.72 -3.21 -1.38
N THR A 26 3.44 -2.97 -1.09
CA THR A 26 2.81 -3.42 0.16
C THR A 26 2.77 -4.95 0.22
N ALA A 27 2.37 -5.61 -0.87
CA ALA A 27 2.33 -7.06 -0.96
C ALA A 27 3.72 -7.68 -0.80
N GLN A 28 4.74 -7.13 -1.48
CA GLN A 28 6.14 -7.59 -1.34
C GLN A 28 6.66 -7.42 0.08
N TYR A 29 6.37 -6.29 0.74
CA TYR A 29 6.75 -6.06 2.12
C TYR A 29 6.09 -7.10 3.04
N GLN A 30 4.77 -7.29 2.92
CA GLN A 30 4.04 -8.28 3.73
C GLN A 30 4.54 -9.70 3.48
N ASP A 31 4.73 -10.12 2.22
CA ASP A 31 5.27 -11.44 1.86
C ASP A 31 6.64 -11.70 2.50
N SER A 32 7.53 -10.70 2.48
CA SER A 32 8.86 -10.84 3.09
C SER A 32 8.77 -11.15 4.59
N TRP A 33 7.84 -10.49 5.29
CA TRP A 33 7.59 -10.72 6.71
C TRP A 33 6.90 -12.04 6.98
N GLU A 34 5.98 -12.46 6.11
CA GLU A 34 5.34 -13.77 6.19
C GLU A 34 6.35 -14.91 6.05
N ARG A 35 7.23 -14.83 5.07
CA ARG A 35 8.29 -15.82 4.84
C ARG A 35 9.24 -15.89 6.03
N MET A 36 9.63 -14.74 6.59
CA MET A 36 10.47 -14.70 7.80
C MET A 36 9.75 -15.28 9.01
N ARG A 37 8.47 -14.97 9.20
CA ARG A 37 7.65 -15.52 10.29
C ARG A 37 7.53 -17.04 10.20
N MET A 38 7.34 -17.58 9.01
CA MET A 38 7.33 -19.02 8.76
C MET A 38 8.66 -19.67 9.13
N LEU A 39 9.78 -19.09 8.67
CA LEU A 39 11.11 -19.59 8.99
C LEU A 39 11.37 -19.57 10.50
N ALA A 40 11.02 -18.48 11.18
CA ALA A 40 11.16 -18.35 12.62
C ALA A 40 10.33 -19.41 13.36
N ALA A 41 9.08 -19.65 12.94
CA ALA A 41 8.21 -20.67 13.53
C ALA A 41 8.82 -22.06 13.40
N ILE A 42 9.29 -22.45 12.20
CA ILE A 42 9.95 -23.74 11.96
C ILE A 42 11.20 -23.89 12.85
N THR A 43 11.99 -22.83 12.96
CA THR A 43 13.25 -22.82 13.72
C THR A 43 13.02 -22.98 15.23
N ILE A 44 11.98 -22.35 15.76
CA ILE A 44 11.67 -22.35 17.20
C ILE A 44 10.83 -23.59 17.60
N GLN A 45 10.06 -24.17 16.67
CA GLN A 45 9.13 -25.27 16.92
C GLN A 45 9.71 -26.42 17.79
N PRO A 46 10.95 -26.92 17.57
CA PRO A 46 11.49 -28.04 18.34
C PRO A 46 11.69 -27.72 19.83
N TYR A 47 11.79 -26.44 20.18
CA TYR A 47 12.06 -25.96 21.53
C TYR A 47 10.80 -25.40 22.21
N ALA A 48 9.69 -25.29 21.48
CA ALA A 48 8.42 -24.80 22.00
C ALA A 48 7.68 -25.91 22.77
N LYS A 49 7.22 -25.59 24.00
CA LYS A 49 6.48 -26.55 24.86
C LYS A 49 5.08 -26.92 24.34
N LYS A 50 4.52 -26.13 23.42
CA LYS A 50 3.18 -26.30 22.83
C LYS A 50 3.28 -26.05 21.33
N GLY A 51 2.31 -26.56 20.57
CA GLY A 51 2.22 -26.29 19.13
C GLY A 51 2.18 -24.78 18.87
N LEU A 52 3.25 -24.25 18.32
CA LEU A 52 3.37 -22.84 17.95
C LEU A 52 2.86 -22.68 16.52
N THR A 53 1.94 -21.74 16.32
CA THR A 53 1.49 -21.36 14.97
C THR A 53 2.24 -20.09 14.53
N PRO A 54 2.53 -19.91 13.23
CA PRO A 54 3.22 -18.71 12.74
C PRO A 54 2.51 -17.42 13.17
N HIS A 55 1.18 -17.37 13.07
CA HIS A 55 0.38 -16.21 13.46
C HIS A 55 0.35 -15.97 14.98
N GLY A 56 0.45 -17.03 15.78
CA GLY A 56 0.58 -16.92 17.23
C GLY A 56 1.98 -16.51 17.67
N LEU A 57 3.02 -16.82 16.89
CA LEU A 57 4.40 -16.43 17.14
C LEU A 57 4.59 -14.92 16.94
N LEU A 58 4.11 -14.39 15.81
CA LEU A 58 4.32 -12.99 15.44
C LEU A 58 3.08 -12.44 14.71
N PRO A 59 2.15 -11.80 15.44
CA PRO A 59 0.98 -11.17 14.84
C PRO A 59 1.39 -9.87 14.13
N PHE A 60 0.87 -9.66 12.92
CA PHE A 60 1.17 -8.47 12.13
C PHE A 60 0.01 -7.47 12.10
N PRO A 61 0.30 -6.16 11.95
CA PRO A 61 -0.74 -5.12 11.99
C PRO A 61 -1.75 -5.22 10.84
N TRP A 62 -1.38 -5.80 9.69
CA TRP A 62 -2.26 -5.97 8.53
C TRP A 62 -3.22 -7.16 8.63
N GLU A 63 -3.08 -8.00 9.65
CA GLU A 63 -3.97 -9.16 9.88
C GLU A 63 -5.24 -8.80 10.66
N LYS A 64 -5.29 -7.57 11.21
CA LYS A 64 -6.51 -7.06 11.83
C LYS A 64 -7.59 -7.05 10.76
N LYS A 65 -8.67 -7.82 10.97
CA LYS A 65 -9.87 -7.73 10.14
C LYS A 65 -10.23 -6.25 10.04
N LYS A 66 -10.26 -5.73 8.81
CA LYS A 66 -10.77 -4.37 8.57
C LYS A 66 -12.12 -4.29 9.30
N PRO A 67 -12.35 -3.31 10.19
CA PRO A 67 -13.70 -3.12 10.71
C PRO A 67 -14.63 -3.02 9.50
N GLU A 68 -15.79 -3.68 9.53
CA GLU A 68 -16.77 -3.75 8.43
C GLU A 68 -17.29 -2.37 7.97
N HIS A 69 -16.79 -1.27 8.53
CA HIS A 69 -17.20 0.09 8.26
C HIS A 69 -16.02 1.06 8.17
N THR A 70 -15.03 0.82 7.31
CA THR A 70 -14.32 1.95 6.70
C THR A 70 -15.13 2.41 5.52
N LYS A 71 -16.02 3.38 5.76
CA LYS A 71 -16.66 4.18 4.71
C LYS A 71 -15.56 4.55 3.73
N ALA A 72 -15.69 4.14 2.47
CA ALA A 72 -14.79 4.58 1.42
C ALA A 72 -14.70 6.11 1.53
N ALA A 73 -13.47 6.65 1.60
CA ALA A 73 -13.29 8.08 1.52
C ALA A 73 -14.10 8.57 0.30
N PRO A 74 -14.87 9.66 0.42
CA PRO A 74 -15.70 10.13 -0.69
C PRO A 74 -14.82 10.26 -1.91
N ALA A 75 -15.23 9.63 -3.01
CA ALA A 75 -14.55 9.78 -4.29
C ALA A 75 -14.51 11.28 -4.59
N VAL A 76 -13.31 11.85 -4.56
CA VAL A 76 -13.11 13.27 -4.90
C VAL A 76 -13.62 13.41 -6.34
N SER A 77 -14.55 14.34 -6.57
CA SER A 77 -15.10 14.52 -7.90
C SER A 77 -14.00 14.96 -8.87
N LYS A 78 -14.18 14.68 -10.16
CA LYS A 78 -13.21 15.08 -11.18
C LYS A 78 -12.98 16.60 -11.15
N GLU A 79 -14.01 17.39 -10.83
CA GLU A 79 -13.89 18.85 -10.69
C GLU A 79 -13.03 19.27 -9.49
N ASP A 80 -13.17 18.61 -8.34
CA ASP A 80 -12.39 18.91 -7.14
C ASP A 80 -10.91 18.53 -7.30
N ALA A 81 -10.64 17.46 -8.04
CA ALA A 81 -9.27 17.06 -8.38
C ALA A 81 -8.61 18.06 -9.34
N LEU A 82 -9.34 18.55 -10.34
CA LEU A 82 -8.86 19.57 -11.28
C LEU A 82 -8.56 20.89 -10.58
N LYS A 83 -9.44 21.37 -9.69
CA LYS A 83 -9.19 22.58 -8.89
C LYS A 83 -7.91 22.50 -8.06
N ARG A 84 -7.68 21.36 -7.40
CA ARG A 84 -6.45 21.15 -6.61
C ARG A 84 -5.20 21.20 -7.49
N LEU A 85 -5.28 20.69 -8.73
CA LEU A 85 -4.18 20.74 -9.68
C LEU A 85 -3.90 22.17 -10.15
N GLU A 86 -4.93 22.93 -10.50
CA GLU A 86 -4.82 24.34 -10.90
C GLU A 86 -4.21 25.20 -9.78
N GLU A 87 -4.59 24.96 -8.52
CA GLU A 87 -4.01 25.64 -7.36
C GLU A 87 -2.51 25.36 -7.19
N VAL A 88 -2.05 24.13 -7.48
CA VAL A 88 -0.63 23.75 -7.41
C VAL A 88 0.15 24.39 -8.56
N LEU A 89 -0.40 24.38 -9.77
CA LEU A 89 0.20 25.02 -10.95
C LEU A 89 0.37 26.53 -10.77
N GLY A 90 -0.64 27.21 -10.20
CA GLY A 90 -0.58 28.63 -9.90
C GLY A 90 0.51 29.00 -8.88
N LYS A 91 0.83 28.11 -7.94
CA LYS A 91 1.91 28.32 -6.96
C LYS A 91 3.30 28.07 -7.53
N VAL A 92 3.43 27.17 -8.51
CA VAL A 92 4.72 26.85 -9.16
C VAL A 92 5.13 27.90 -10.19
N GLY A 93 4.17 28.57 -10.84
CA GLY A 93 4.45 29.62 -11.83
C GLY A 93 4.82 31.00 -11.27
N ASN A 94 4.84 31.17 -9.95
CA ASN A 94 5.08 32.46 -9.28
C ASN A 94 6.34 32.45 -8.39
N GLY A 95 7.31 31.60 -8.72
CA GLY A 95 8.62 31.48 -8.05
C GLY A 95 9.78 31.52 -9.06
#